data_AF-K0DA62-F1
#
_entry.id   AF-K0DA62-F1
#
_cell.length_a   1.000
_cell.length_b   1.000
_cell.length_c   1.000
_cell.angle_alpha   90.00
_cell.angle_beta   90.00
_cell.angle_gamma   90.00
#
_symmetry.space_group_name_H-M   'P 1'
#
loop_
_entity.id
_entity.type
_entity.pdbx_description
1 polymer ?
#
loop_
_entity_poly.entity_id
_entity_poly.type
_entity_poly.pdbx_seq_one_letter_code
_entity_poly.pdbx_strand_id
1 'polypeptide(L)'
;MKLDIHKVTGIAVLIAINNILGKVSIGPSFASVNFGFIALAIAGYLYGPKLTMLAAILSNILAFTIMGNGAFSFWFLIPSLLAGATYGLLTRPTLFRIIMVNIIVVIGISFLFNTSLIAFVYNLNYESLLATRVLKMIASLTVQIIITHILLTHTAIKNLKYKIIPIKRGV
;
A
#
# COMPACT_ATOMS: atom_id res chain seq x y z
N MET A 1 -8.12 -21.13 -2.09
CA MET A 1 -7.91 -20.16 -0.99
C MET A 1 -8.92 -20.50 0.09
N LYS A 2 -8.52 -21.13 1.20
CA LYS A 2 -9.47 -21.36 2.31
C LYS A 2 -9.48 -20.07 3.15
N LEU A 3 -10.54 -19.27 2.97
CA LEU A 3 -10.83 -18.12 3.83
C LEU A 3 -11.25 -18.67 5.19
N ASP A 4 -10.61 -18.18 6.23
CA ASP A 4 -10.93 -18.49 7.61
C ASP A 4 -11.39 -17.18 8.26
N ILE A 5 -12.32 -17.25 9.21
CA ILE A 5 -12.92 -16.09 9.89
C ILE A 5 -11.81 -15.20 10.45
N HIS A 6 -10.79 -15.79 11.06
CA HIS A 6 -9.63 -15.04 11.59
C HIS A 6 -8.89 -14.22 10.51
N LYS A 7 -8.74 -14.76 9.29
CA LYS A 7 -8.05 -14.06 8.20
C LYS A 7 -8.90 -12.92 7.65
N VAL A 8 -10.20 -13.14 7.53
CA VAL A 8 -11.15 -12.11 7.08
C VAL A 8 -11.15 -10.94 8.05
N THR A 9 -11.29 -11.22 9.35
CA THR A 9 -11.27 -10.18 10.39
C THR A 9 -9.93 -9.44 10.40
N GLY A 10 -8.81 -10.15 10.29
CA GLY A 10 -7.48 -9.53 10.26
C GLY A 10 -7.28 -8.59 9.06
N ILE A 11 -7.78 -8.96 7.87
CA ILE A 11 -7.73 -8.10 6.69
C ILE A 11 -8.67 -6.89 6.84
N ALA A 12 -9.87 -7.08 7.39
CA ALA A 12 -10.81 -5.98 7.62
C ALA A 12 -10.21 -4.91 8.54
N VAL A 13 -9.52 -5.33 9.61
CA VAL A 13 -8.78 -4.43 10.51
C VAL A 13 -7.67 -3.68 9.76
N LEU A 14 -6.90 -4.38 8.92
CA LEU A 14 -5.84 -3.73 8.13
C LEU A 14 -6.40 -2.75 7.09
N ILE A 15 -7.55 -3.03 6.49
CA ILE A 15 -8.24 -2.09 5.59
C ILE A 15 -8.66 -0.84 6.37
N ALA A 16 -9.20 -0.99 7.57
CA ALA A 16 -9.55 0.16 8.42
C ALA A 16 -8.32 1.00 8.77
N ILE A 17 -7.23 0.35 9.20
CA ILE A 17 -5.96 1.02 9.51
C ILE A 17 -5.40 1.73 8.27
N ASN A 18 -5.47 1.12 7.08
CA ASN A 18 -5.01 1.74 5.84
C ASN A 18 -5.73 3.08 5.58
N ASN A 19 -7.05 3.11 5.75
CA ASN A 19 -7.84 4.32 5.51
C ASN A 19 -7.56 5.40 6.55
N ILE A 20 -7.47 5.04 7.83
CA ILE A 20 -7.15 5.98 8.93
C ILE A 20 -5.74 6.58 8.73
N LEU A 21 -4.72 5.73 8.52
CA LEU A 21 -3.36 6.18 8.26
C LEU A 21 -3.22 6.89 6.91
N GLY A 22 -4.13 6.63 5.97
CA GLY A 22 -4.20 7.32 4.68
C GLY A 22 -4.59 8.80 4.80
N LYS A 23 -5.28 9.18 5.89
CA LYS A 23 -5.59 10.59 6.21
C LYS A 23 -4.50 11.29 7.00
N VAL A 24 -3.69 10.53 7.73
CA VAL A 24 -2.54 11.09 8.44
C VAL A 24 -1.45 11.36 7.40
N SER A 25 -1.20 12.64 7.15
CA SER A 25 -0.13 13.09 6.25
C SER A 25 0.85 13.97 7.01
N ILE A 26 2.14 13.72 6.84
CA ILE A 26 3.21 14.55 7.40
C ILE A 26 4.01 15.16 6.24
N GLY A 27 4.40 16.42 6.42
CA GLY A 27 5.20 17.18 5.45
C GLY A 27 4.49 18.46 4.97
N PRO A 28 5.20 19.28 4.18
CA PRO A 28 4.61 20.49 3.61
C PRO A 28 3.52 20.14 2.59
N SER A 29 2.59 21.06 2.35
CA SER A 29 1.42 20.83 1.47
C SER A 29 1.81 20.27 0.08
N PHE A 30 2.93 20.75 -0.47
CA PHE A 30 3.46 20.33 -1.77
C PHE A 30 4.15 18.94 -1.77
N ALA A 31 4.49 18.37 -0.60
CA ALA A 31 5.20 17.10 -0.47
C ALA A 31 4.65 16.21 0.66
N SER A 32 3.34 16.30 0.91
CA SER A 32 2.67 15.52 1.95
C SER A 32 2.78 14.01 1.68
N VAL A 33 3.30 13.26 2.65
CA VAL A 33 3.43 11.80 2.59
C VAL A 33 2.39 11.17 3.51
N ASN A 34 1.62 10.21 2.98
CA ASN A 34 0.55 9.54 3.71
C ASN A 34 1.01 8.13 4.14
N PHE A 35 0.51 7.66 5.28
CA PHE A 35 1.00 6.41 5.90
C PHE A 35 0.16 5.16 5.59
N GLY A 36 -0.81 5.24 4.67
CA GLY A 36 -1.65 4.09 4.31
C GLY A 36 -0.85 2.85 3.87
N PHE A 37 0.29 3.04 3.19
CA PHE A 37 1.15 1.96 2.72
C PHE A 37 1.60 0.99 3.83
N ILE A 38 1.67 1.44 5.09
CA ILE A 38 2.06 0.63 6.24
C ILE A 38 1.13 -0.58 6.38
N ALA A 39 -0.18 -0.35 6.29
CA ALA A 39 -1.18 -1.40 6.42
C ALA A 39 -1.08 -2.43 5.29
N LEU A 40 -0.85 -1.97 4.05
CA LEU A 40 -0.66 -2.86 2.90
C LEU A 40 0.65 -3.67 2.99
N ALA A 41 1.73 -3.06 3.49
CA ALA A 41 3.00 -3.76 3.72
C ALA A 41 2.84 -4.86 4.79
N ILE A 42 2.13 -4.58 5.89
CA ILE A 42 1.80 -5.58 6.92
C ILE A 42 0.91 -6.68 6.32
N ALA A 43 -0.12 -6.32 5.56
CA ALA A 43 -1.00 -7.29 4.90
C ALA A 43 -0.20 -8.22 3.98
N GLY A 44 0.74 -7.67 3.19
CA GLY A 44 1.61 -8.46 2.31
C GLY A 44 2.54 -9.41 3.06
N TYR A 45 3.03 -9.00 4.21
CA TYR A 45 3.90 -9.83 5.05
C TYR A 45 3.16 -10.99 5.74
N LEU A 46 1.91 -10.76 6.17
CA LEU A 46 1.08 -11.71 6.93
C LEU A 46 0.23 -12.62 6.04
N TYR A 47 -0.45 -12.06 5.05
CA TYR A 47 -1.49 -12.74 4.28
C TYR A 47 -1.10 -13.03 2.82
N GLY A 48 0.01 -12.46 2.35
CA GLY A 48 0.54 -12.67 1.01
C GLY A 48 -0.26 -11.95 -0.09
N PRO A 49 0.08 -12.17 -1.37
CA PRO A 49 -0.31 -11.26 -2.45
C PRO A 49 -1.80 -11.21 -2.75
N LYS A 50 -2.49 -12.36 -2.80
CA LYS A 50 -3.91 -12.40 -3.17
C LYS A 50 -4.79 -11.61 -2.20
N LEU A 51 -4.51 -11.71 -0.91
CA LEU A 51 -5.29 -11.05 0.14
C LEU A 51 -4.94 -9.56 0.25
N THR A 52 -3.67 -9.19 0.03
CA THR A 52 -3.25 -7.78 -0.02
C THR A 52 -3.81 -7.04 -1.24
N MET A 53 -3.93 -7.70 -2.40
CA MET A 53 -4.61 -7.13 -3.57
C MET A 53 -6.07 -6.77 -3.26
N LEU A 54 -6.81 -7.70 -2.65
CA LEU A 54 -8.20 -7.46 -2.23
C LEU A 54 -8.27 -6.33 -1.20
N ALA A 55 -7.38 -6.32 -0.22
CA ALA A 55 -7.31 -5.26 0.79
C ALA A 55 -7.05 -3.89 0.15
N ALA A 56 -6.17 -3.81 -0.86
CA ALA A 56 -5.86 -2.57 -1.55
C ALA A 56 -7.04 -2.05 -2.38
N ILE A 57 -7.76 -2.93 -3.11
CA ILE A 57 -8.96 -2.56 -3.86
C ILE A 57 -10.04 -2.03 -2.91
N LEU A 58 -10.36 -2.79 -1.87
CA LEU A 58 -11.39 -2.40 -0.90
C LEU A 58 -11.02 -1.10 -0.20
N SER A 59 -9.76 -0.95 0.19
CA SER A 59 -9.27 0.30 0.76
C SER A 59 -9.41 1.47 -0.19
N ASN A 60 -9.17 1.27 -1.49
CA ASN A 60 -9.32 2.32 -2.49
C ASN A 60 -10.78 2.74 -2.66
N ILE A 61 -11.71 1.78 -2.71
CA ILE A 61 -13.15 2.07 -2.76
C ILE A 61 -13.55 2.90 -1.56
N LEU A 62 -13.17 2.48 -0.34
CA LEU A 62 -13.47 3.21 0.90
C LEU A 62 -12.82 4.60 0.94
N ALA A 63 -11.61 4.74 0.38
CA ALA A 63 -10.91 6.02 0.31
C ALA A 63 -11.63 7.04 -0.58
N PHE A 64 -12.33 6.59 -1.63
CA PHE A 64 -13.11 7.51 -2.46
C PHE A 64 -14.54 7.71 -1.92
N THR A 65 -15.17 6.67 -1.36
CA THR A 65 -16.56 6.76 -0.90
C THR A 65 -16.71 7.40 0.47
N ILE A 66 -15.95 6.94 1.47
CA ILE A 66 -16.08 7.39 2.86
C ILE A 66 -15.17 8.59 3.11
N MET A 67 -13.94 8.52 2.61
CA MET A 67 -12.92 9.52 2.90
C MET A 67 -12.99 10.74 1.97
N GLY A 68 -13.73 10.67 0.86
CA GLY A 68 -13.95 11.79 -0.04
C GLY A 68 -12.68 12.26 -0.78
N ASN A 69 -11.75 11.36 -1.11
CA ASN A 69 -10.48 11.71 -1.77
C ASN A 69 -10.62 12.08 -3.26
N GLY A 70 -11.79 12.50 -3.72
CA GLY A 70 -12.10 12.88 -5.10
C GLY A 70 -13.19 12.02 -5.74
N ALA A 71 -13.39 12.19 -7.05
CA ALA A 71 -14.37 11.40 -7.80
C ALA A 71 -13.85 9.97 -7.99
N PHE A 72 -14.62 9.00 -7.50
CA PHE A 72 -14.32 7.59 -7.74
C PHE A 72 -14.35 7.29 -9.24
N SER A 73 -13.31 6.65 -9.75
CA SER A 73 -13.27 6.10 -11.11
C SER A 73 -12.80 4.67 -11.06
N PHE A 74 -13.46 3.79 -11.83
CA PHE A 74 -13.11 2.38 -11.90
C PHE A 74 -11.63 2.16 -12.28
N TRP A 75 -11.10 3.03 -13.14
CA TRP A 75 -9.68 3.02 -13.54
C TRP A 75 -8.70 3.09 -12.37
N PHE A 76 -9.05 3.79 -11.27
CA PHE A 76 -8.18 3.89 -10.09
C PHE A 76 -8.13 2.61 -9.25
N LEU A 77 -8.96 1.60 -9.53
CA LEU A 77 -8.82 0.29 -8.89
C LEU A 77 -7.58 -0.47 -9.39
N ILE A 78 -7.17 -0.25 -10.64
CA ILE A 78 -6.04 -0.95 -11.27
C ILE A 78 -4.71 -0.62 -10.58
N PRO A 79 -4.32 0.66 -10.38
CA PRO A 79 -3.09 0.99 -9.65
C PRO A 79 -3.14 0.47 -8.20
N SER A 80 -4.29 0.54 -7.53
CA SER A 80 -4.43 0.00 -6.17
C SER A 80 -4.24 -1.51 -6.11
N LEU A 81 -4.81 -2.25 -7.06
CA LEU A 81 -4.61 -3.69 -7.19
C LEU A 81 -3.13 -4.03 -7.42
N LEU A 82 -2.45 -3.31 -8.32
CA LEU A 82 -1.04 -3.52 -8.60
C LEU A 82 -0.19 -3.22 -7.36
N ALA A 83 -0.46 -2.12 -6.65
CA ALA A 83 0.25 -1.77 -5.42
C ALA A 83 0.07 -2.84 -4.33
N GLY A 84 -1.16 -3.36 -4.19
CA GLY A 84 -1.44 -4.47 -3.28
C GLY A 84 -0.71 -5.75 -3.67
N ALA A 85 -0.62 -6.05 -4.97
CA ALA A 85 0.12 -7.21 -5.48
C ALA A 85 1.62 -7.11 -5.16
N THR A 86 2.22 -5.95 -5.40
CA THR A 86 3.66 -5.71 -5.18
C THR A 86 4.01 -5.74 -3.70
N TYR A 87 3.23 -5.11 -2.82
CA TYR A 87 3.41 -5.25 -1.37
C TYR A 87 3.20 -6.68 -0.90
N GLY A 88 2.28 -7.40 -1.54
CA GLY A 88 2.05 -8.82 -1.40
C GLY A 88 3.30 -9.71 -1.50
N LEU A 89 4.28 -9.29 -2.30
CA LEU A 89 5.53 -10.02 -2.49
C LEU A 89 6.45 -9.96 -1.26
N LEU A 90 6.20 -9.07 -0.30
CA LEU A 90 7.00 -8.92 0.93
C LEU A 90 6.81 -10.05 1.95
N THR A 91 6.22 -11.19 1.55
CA THR A 91 6.06 -12.36 2.43
C THR A 91 7.39 -12.87 3.01
N ARG A 92 8.49 -12.69 2.26
CA ARG A 92 9.88 -12.92 2.71
C ARG A 92 10.65 -11.61 2.55
N PRO A 93 10.70 -10.76 3.59
CA PRO A 93 11.35 -9.46 3.51
C PRO A 93 12.87 -9.63 3.59
N THR A 94 13.55 -9.27 2.50
CA THR A 94 14.99 -8.99 2.48
C THR A 94 15.18 -7.50 2.20
N LEU A 95 16.31 -6.91 2.63
CA LEU A 95 16.58 -5.49 2.41
C LEU A 95 16.40 -5.10 0.94
N PHE A 96 16.99 -5.91 0.03
CA PHE A 96 16.87 -5.72 -1.41
C PHE A 96 15.41 -5.76 -1.89
N ARG A 97 14.62 -6.72 -1.41
CA ARG A 97 13.21 -6.85 -1.82
C ARG A 97 12.34 -5.71 -1.30
N ILE A 98 12.62 -5.19 -0.10
CA ILE A 98 11.92 -4.03 0.48
C ILE A 98 12.17 -2.78 -0.38
N ILE A 99 13.43 -2.54 -0.74
CA ILE A 99 13.81 -1.40 -1.58
C ILE A 99 13.14 -1.53 -2.96
N MET A 100 13.27 -2.69 -3.61
CA MET A 100 12.68 -2.92 -4.94
C MET A 100 11.15 -2.77 -4.94
N VAL A 101 10.45 -3.33 -3.95
CA VAL A 101 8.99 -3.22 -3.88
C VAL A 101 8.56 -1.77 -3.70
N ASN A 102 9.20 -1.00 -2.82
CA ASN A 102 8.84 0.40 -2.63
C ASN A 102 9.18 1.27 -3.85
N ILE A 103 10.29 0.99 -4.54
CA ILE A 103 10.61 1.65 -5.82
C ILE A 103 9.51 1.38 -6.87
N ILE A 104 9.11 0.13 -7.04
CA ILE A 104 8.07 -0.26 -8.01
C ILE A 104 6.73 0.40 -7.65
N VAL A 105 6.36 0.40 -6.37
CA VAL A 105 5.11 1.01 -5.91
C VAL A 105 5.12 2.52 -6.14
N VAL A 106 6.17 3.22 -5.70
CA VAL A 106 6.17 4.69 -5.75
C VAL A 106 6.44 5.20 -7.15
N ILE A 107 7.47 4.69 -7.83
CA ILE A 107 7.85 5.17 -9.16
C ILE A 107 6.96 4.53 -10.24
N GLY A 108 6.86 3.21 -10.26
CA GLY A 108 6.12 2.52 -11.31
C GLY A 108 4.61 2.75 -11.22
N ILE A 109 4.03 2.42 -10.06
CA ILE A 109 2.57 2.37 -9.92
C ILE A 109 2.00 3.74 -9.56
N SER A 110 2.55 4.42 -8.54
CA SER A 110 1.99 5.69 -8.03
C SER A 110 2.39 6.90 -8.87
N PHE A 111 3.64 6.95 -9.37
CA PHE A 111 4.11 8.11 -10.12
C PHE A 111 3.78 8.00 -11.60
N LEU A 112 4.14 6.90 -12.28
CA LEU A 112 3.88 6.78 -13.72
C LEU A 112 2.42 6.39 -13.99
N PHE A 113 2.00 5.23 -13.50
CA PHE A 113 0.73 4.63 -13.89
C PHE A 113 -0.49 5.38 -13.31
N ASN A 114 -0.45 5.75 -12.04
CA ASN A 114 -1.57 6.48 -11.44
C ASN A 114 -1.67 7.92 -11.99
N THR A 115 -0.54 8.59 -12.25
CA THR A 115 -0.58 9.95 -12.84
C THR A 115 -1.10 9.94 -14.27
N SER A 116 -0.74 8.93 -15.08
CA SER A 116 -1.27 8.81 -16.44
C SER A 116 -2.77 8.56 -16.45
N LEU A 117 -3.28 7.73 -15.53
CA LEU A 117 -4.72 7.52 -15.36
C LEU A 117 -5.44 8.79 -14.89
N ILE A 118 -4.83 9.59 -14.00
CA ILE A 118 -5.41 10.88 -13.59
C ILE A 118 -5.48 11.83 -14.78
N ALA A 119 -4.40 11.93 -15.57
CA ALA A 119 -4.40 12.77 -16.77
C ALA A 119 -5.47 12.34 -17.77
N PHE A 120 -5.65 11.04 -17.97
CA PHE A 120 -6.69 10.48 -18.85
C PHE A 120 -8.12 10.71 -18.33
N VAL A 121 -8.38 10.44 -17.05
CA VAL A 121 -9.73 10.56 -16.46
C VAL A 121 -10.18 12.01 -16.36
N TYR A 122 -9.28 12.92 -16.00
CA TYR A 122 -9.60 14.33 -15.76
C TYR A 122 -9.24 15.25 -16.94
N ASN A 123 -8.75 14.71 -18.06
CA ASN A 123 -8.29 15.48 -19.24
C ASN A 123 -7.29 16.59 -18.90
N LEU A 124 -6.33 16.28 -18.00
CA LEU A 124 -5.30 17.22 -17.55
C LEU A 124 -3.99 17.03 -18.32
N ASN A 125 -3.17 18.08 -18.38
CA ASN A 125 -1.84 17.98 -18.98
C ASN A 125 -0.92 17.10 -18.12
N TYR A 126 -0.50 15.97 -18.69
CA TYR A 126 0.33 14.96 -18.03
C TYR A 126 1.68 15.50 -17.55
N GLU A 127 2.35 16.34 -18.35
CA GLU A 127 3.69 16.84 -18.01
C GLU A 127 3.68 17.76 -16.79
N SER A 128 2.70 18.65 -16.71
CA SER A 128 2.49 19.53 -15.55
C SER A 128 2.19 18.73 -14.28
N LEU A 129 1.37 17.68 -14.42
CA LEU A 129 1.02 16.81 -13.30
C LEU A 129 2.20 15.95 -12.82
N LEU A 130 3.06 15.50 -13.74
CA LEU A 130 4.30 14.82 -13.38
C LEU A 130 5.24 15.76 -12.63
N ALA A 131 5.51 16.95 -13.17
CA ALA A 131 6.46 17.90 -12.59
C ALA A 131 6.09 18.27 -11.14
N THR A 132 4.80 18.51 -10.89
CA THR A 132 4.29 18.80 -9.53
C THR A 132 4.39 17.61 -8.58
N ARG A 133 4.34 16.38 -9.08
CA ARG A 133 4.41 15.16 -8.28
C ARG A 133 5.83 14.66 -8.00
N VAL A 134 6.84 15.04 -8.79
CA VAL A 134 8.23 14.55 -8.62
C VAL A 134 8.71 14.70 -7.19
N LEU A 135 8.59 15.90 -6.62
CA LEU A 135 9.13 16.20 -5.30
C LEU A 135 8.40 15.42 -4.19
N LYS A 136 7.07 15.30 -4.31
CA LYS A 136 6.25 14.47 -3.42
C LYS A 136 6.66 12.98 -3.50
N MET A 137 6.93 12.46 -4.69
CA MET A 137 7.29 11.04 -4.87
C MET A 137 8.67 10.72 -4.33
N ILE A 138 9.65 11.62 -4.49
CA ILE A 138 10.99 11.45 -3.89
C ILE A 138 10.88 11.40 -2.36
N ALA A 139 10.15 12.35 -1.76
CA ALA A 139 9.92 12.36 -0.31
C ALA A 139 9.21 11.08 0.16
N SER A 140 8.14 10.68 -0.55
CA SER A 140 7.37 9.48 -0.22
C SER A 140 8.22 8.20 -0.35
N LEU A 141 9.08 8.09 -1.36
CA LEU A 141 9.93 6.92 -1.58
C LEU A 141 10.90 6.72 -0.42
N THR A 142 11.61 7.78 -0.02
CA THR A 142 12.57 7.72 1.09
C THR A 142 11.88 7.31 2.38
N VAL A 143 10.74 7.95 2.70
CA VAL A 143 9.96 7.63 3.90
C VAL A 143 9.43 6.20 3.88
N GLN A 144 8.89 5.75 2.74
CA GLN A 144 8.32 4.40 2.61
C GLN A 144 9.39 3.32 2.77
N ILE A 145 10.58 3.49 2.19
CA ILE A 145 11.68 2.53 2.32
C ILE A 145 12.11 2.40 3.78
N ILE A 146 12.34 3.53 4.47
CA ILE A 146 12.79 3.55 5.87
C ILE A 146 11.76 2.90 6.77
N ILE A 147 10.49 3.34 6.67
CA ILE A 147 9.42 2.84 7.53
C ILE A 147 9.18 1.36 7.26
N THR A 148 9.07 0.93 6.00
CA THR A 148 8.83 -0.48 5.67
C THR A 148 9.98 -1.37 6.17
N HIS A 149 11.22 -0.88 6.09
CA HIS A 149 12.38 -1.62 6.59
C HIS A 149 12.36 -1.80 8.12
N ILE A 150 12.16 -0.71 8.86
CA ILE A 150 12.05 -0.76 10.33
C ILE A 150 10.92 -1.69 10.72
N LEU A 151 9.76 -1.50 10.10
CA LEU A 151 8.51 -2.19 10.42
C LEU A 151 8.61 -3.72 10.20
N LEU A 152 9.16 -4.17 9.06
CA LEU A 152 9.31 -5.60 8.78
C LEU A 152 10.47 -6.26 9.53
N THR A 153 11.45 -5.48 9.99
CA THR A 153 12.57 -5.98 10.79
C THR A 153 12.22 -6.06 12.28
N HIS A 154 11.28 -5.22 12.74
CA HIS A 154 10.88 -5.10 14.14
C HIS A 154 10.28 -6.39 14.70
N THR A 155 10.68 -6.73 15.93
CA THR A 155 10.30 -7.97 16.61
C THR A 155 8.79 -8.13 16.78
N ALA A 156 8.06 -7.03 16.97
CA ALA A 156 6.60 -7.04 17.11
C ALA A 156 5.87 -7.69 15.92
N ILE A 157 6.31 -7.39 14.68
CA ILE A 157 5.65 -7.92 13.48
C ILE A 157 6.08 -9.35 13.19
N LYS A 158 7.33 -9.70 13.51
CA LYS A 158 7.78 -11.10 13.50
C LYS A 158 6.93 -11.94 14.47
N ASN A 159 6.73 -11.46 15.69
CA ASN A 159 5.91 -12.13 16.70
C ASN A 159 4.45 -12.26 16.27
N LEU A 160 3.90 -11.24 15.62
CA LEU A 160 2.54 -11.26 15.07
C LEU A 160 2.39 -12.36 14.01
N LYS A 161 3.38 -12.53 13.13
CA LYS A 161 3.37 -13.59 12.11
C LYS A 161 3.39 -14.99 12.75
N TYR A 162 4.18 -15.20 13.79
CA TYR A 162 4.21 -16.47 14.52
C TYR A 162 2.88 -16.78 15.24
N LYS A 163 2.18 -15.75 15.74
CA LYS A 163 0.89 -15.92 16.43
C LYS A 163 -0.28 -16.16 15.48
N ILE A 164 -0.26 -15.52 14.30
CA ILE A 164 -1.35 -15.62 13.29
C ILE A 164 -1.17 -16.82 12.36
N ILE A 165 0.08 -17.18 12.04
CA ILE A 165 0.42 -18.36 11.27
C ILE A 165 1.01 -19.37 12.26
N PRO A 166 0.20 -20.14 13.01
CA PRO A 166 0.74 -21.27 13.72
C PRO A 166 1.34 -22.18 12.66
N ILE A 167 2.67 -22.27 12.67
CA ILE A 167 3.39 -23.33 11.98
C ILE A 167 2.67 -24.60 12.44
N LYS A 168 2.01 -25.31 11.52
CA LYS A 168 1.67 -26.71 11.76
C LYS A 168 2.99 -27.37 12.17
N ARG A 169 3.21 -27.52 13.47
CA ARG A 169 4.21 -28.43 14.00
C ARG A 169 3.71 -29.80 13.57
N GLY A 170 4.16 -30.24 12.39
CA GLY A 170 4.04 -31.61 11.98
C GLY A 170 4.90 -32.43 12.93
N VAL A 171 4.23 -33.04 13.90
CA VAL A 171 4.54 -34.39 14.36
C VAL A 171 4.19 -35.34 13.22
#